data_AF-A0A6P6LHE5-F1
#
_entry.id   AF-A0A6P6LHE5-F1
#
_cell.length_a   1.000
_cell.length_b   1.000
_cell.length_c   1.000
_cell.angle_alpha   90.00
_cell.angle_beta   90.00
_cell.angle_gamma   90.00
#
_symmetry.space_group_name_H-M   'P 1'
#
loop_
_entity.id
_entity.type
_entity.pdbx_description
1 polymer ?
#
loop_
_entity_poly.entity_id
_entity_poly.type
_entity_poly.pdbx_seq_one_letter_code
_entity_poly.pdbx_strand_id
1 'polypeptide(L)'
;MASDGSPVKDAREKQKKKKKKKSGTDRADVEETDAQQEIQRLTAAGHAALQSGHNNTALQSFRSALKAASKLREKRLQRRCAFNLGASYVEAGEPQKGLDVLSRSQPGERGERIADLQFNLATAHEALGDRTQAARHYLQAAQLYRSQGDAGAEGHTCVRLAHCHLLREEWDEAVASFQRAAESYKLAGNASAAALALKDAGKHMLQSGRSSGDDIISVLTDSLEMSSSMSDPETLGKLLSDVALSFSQMRLFSEASECYEQAIPLVSSKPHRLAVVLQNLGAVYNALGQYQQSLRFHREAAALHGSLGSRGAQGRCFSNLGFALMELGELEEAWESYLHAQQAFRDTDDPSGQWQACEGLGGIKIKMRDPDKAAMYFKDALRLLCKCQDVSGSVQERLVSELSEALQQKLLLQQRGAASRRVVPEPHHTRRTTAVRSDLQQWRREMPNGENAPPDGKQHSQTTTSSQTHLQQEQERERERADHHSALPEANRNLNNTYDKAEENQQILPSAHGDVSAESVEPRPVRMNGTHPLVRSTVTPPLTQPDSDEATPLARRLKSRFCTVM
;
A
#
# COMPACT_ATOMS: atom_id res chain seq x y z
N MET A 1 16.09 108.24 -5.64
CA MET A 1 17.27 107.77 -6.42
C MET A 1 17.68 106.41 -5.88
N ALA A 2 18.20 105.55 -6.77
CA ALA A 2 18.50 104.12 -6.63
C ALA A 2 19.21 103.69 -5.31
N SER A 3 18.80 102.56 -4.69
CA SER A 3 19.32 101.17 -4.88
C SER A 3 20.53 100.88 -3.98
N ASP A 4 20.40 100.14 -2.87
CA ASP A 4 20.19 98.67 -2.73
C ASP A 4 21.44 97.82 -3.02
N GLY A 5 21.77 96.90 -2.10
CA GLY A 5 23.15 96.56 -1.72
C GLY A 5 23.39 95.17 -1.10
N SER A 6 22.83 94.12 -1.71
CA SER A 6 23.34 92.72 -1.69
C SER A 6 23.31 91.85 -0.42
N PRO A 7 22.23 91.04 -0.22
CA PRO A 7 22.21 89.85 0.65
C PRO A 7 22.51 88.53 -0.12
N VAL A 8 23.63 88.45 -0.86
CA VAL A 8 23.83 87.39 -1.88
C VAL A 8 24.64 86.15 -1.40
N LYS A 9 25.45 86.26 -0.34
CA LYS A 9 26.32 85.15 0.12
C LYS A 9 25.57 84.05 0.89
N ASP A 10 24.73 84.40 1.86
CA ASP A 10 23.98 83.42 2.66
C ASP A 10 22.95 82.60 1.86
N ALA A 11 22.31 83.23 0.87
CA ALA A 11 21.34 82.57 0.01
C ALA A 11 21.99 81.44 -0.82
N ARG A 12 23.20 81.67 -1.35
CA ARG A 12 23.96 80.66 -2.10
C ARG A 12 24.41 79.49 -1.21
N GLU A 13 24.76 79.74 0.04
CA GLU A 13 25.17 78.65 0.95
C GLU A 13 23.97 77.84 1.44
N LYS A 14 22.83 78.48 1.76
CA LYS A 14 21.56 77.79 2.04
C LYS A 14 21.05 77.00 0.83
N GLN A 15 21.19 77.52 -0.39
CA GLN A 15 20.90 76.75 -1.61
C GLN A 15 21.87 75.58 -1.83
N LYS A 16 23.18 75.74 -1.60
CA LYS A 16 24.14 74.63 -1.68
C LYS A 16 23.83 73.55 -0.64
N LYS A 17 23.50 73.91 0.60
CA LYS A 17 23.07 72.96 1.65
C LYS A 17 21.75 72.28 1.28
N LYS A 18 20.75 72.98 0.73
CA LYS A 18 19.51 72.36 0.19
C LYS A 18 19.79 71.43 -1.00
N LYS A 19 20.60 71.82 -1.98
CA LYS A 19 20.98 70.95 -3.13
C LYS A 19 21.75 69.73 -2.68
N LYS A 20 22.72 69.86 -1.77
CA LYS A 20 23.53 68.74 -1.25
C LYS A 20 22.70 67.79 -0.37
N LYS A 21 21.70 68.30 0.35
CA LYS A 21 20.73 67.48 1.09
C LYS A 21 19.77 66.76 0.14
N LYS A 22 19.22 67.46 -0.86
CA LYS A 22 18.35 66.85 -1.88
C LYS A 22 19.07 65.78 -2.69
N SER A 23 20.27 66.04 -3.20
CA SER A 23 21.09 65.05 -3.91
C SER A 23 21.59 63.89 -3.01
N GLY A 24 21.51 64.04 -1.69
CA GLY A 24 21.76 62.96 -0.74
C GLY A 24 20.52 62.09 -0.53
N THR A 25 19.34 62.71 -0.48
CA THR A 25 18.04 62.01 -0.49
C THR A 25 17.83 61.27 -1.81
N ASP A 26 17.94 61.97 -2.95
CA ASP A 26 17.78 61.38 -4.29
C ASP A 26 18.75 60.20 -4.53
N ARG A 27 19.92 60.15 -3.86
CA ARG A 27 20.85 59.01 -3.91
C ARG A 27 20.48 57.87 -2.95
N ALA A 28 20.08 58.19 -1.72
CA ALA A 28 19.64 57.19 -0.75
C ALA A 28 18.38 56.46 -1.23
N ASP A 29 17.44 57.19 -1.85
CA ASP A 29 16.22 56.63 -2.41
C ASP A 29 16.55 55.69 -3.59
N VAL A 30 17.52 56.05 -4.45
CA VAL A 30 18.02 55.17 -5.53
C VAL A 30 18.72 53.93 -4.97
N GLU A 31 19.63 54.07 -4.00
CA GLU A 31 20.31 52.95 -3.35
C GLU A 31 19.33 52.00 -2.64
N GLU A 32 18.24 52.51 -2.07
CA GLU A 32 17.15 51.70 -1.49
C GLU A 32 16.36 50.97 -2.58
N THR A 33 16.04 51.61 -3.72
CA THR A 33 15.36 50.92 -4.84
C THR A 33 16.22 49.86 -5.52
N ASP A 34 17.53 50.09 -5.71
CA ASP A 34 18.44 49.11 -6.31
C ASP A 34 18.59 47.88 -5.40
N ALA A 35 18.69 48.10 -4.08
CA ALA A 35 18.70 47.02 -3.10
C ALA A 35 17.38 46.22 -3.07
N GLN A 36 16.22 46.89 -3.21
CA GLN A 36 14.93 46.20 -3.34
C GLN A 36 14.85 45.35 -4.61
N GLN A 37 15.33 45.84 -5.75
CA GLN A 37 15.39 45.05 -7.00
C GLN A 37 16.31 43.83 -6.88
N GLU A 38 17.48 43.97 -6.24
CA GLU A 38 18.38 42.84 -6.01
C GLU A 38 17.77 41.79 -5.08
N ILE A 39 17.05 42.20 -4.02
CA ILE A 39 16.31 41.27 -3.15
C ILE A 39 15.24 40.51 -3.94
N GLN A 40 14.53 41.17 -4.85
CA GLN A 40 13.54 40.52 -5.72
C GLN A 40 14.20 39.52 -6.67
N ARG A 41 15.31 39.89 -7.32
CA ARG A 41 16.08 39.00 -8.20
C ARG A 41 16.59 37.76 -7.47
N LEU A 42 17.17 37.94 -6.28
CA LEU A 42 17.68 36.84 -5.45
C LEU A 42 16.57 35.93 -4.94
N THR A 43 15.41 36.47 -4.54
CA THR A 43 14.28 35.64 -4.08
C THR A 43 13.58 34.91 -5.22
N ALA A 44 13.45 35.54 -6.40
CA ALA A 44 13.00 34.86 -7.62
C ALA A 44 13.93 33.71 -8.03
N ALA A 45 15.26 33.94 -8.00
CA ALA A 45 16.24 32.89 -8.24
C ALA A 45 16.14 31.73 -7.22
N GLY A 46 15.87 32.06 -5.95
CA GLY A 46 15.59 31.06 -4.91
C GLY A 46 14.38 30.20 -5.22
N HIS A 47 13.24 30.82 -5.59
CA HIS A 47 12.03 30.08 -5.96
C HIS A 47 12.23 29.20 -7.21
N ALA A 48 12.94 29.71 -8.24
CA ALA A 48 13.26 28.93 -9.43
C ALA A 48 14.16 27.73 -9.10
N ALA A 49 15.15 27.90 -8.22
CA ALA A 49 15.99 26.80 -7.75
C ALA A 49 15.18 25.71 -7.01
N LEU A 50 14.21 26.08 -6.17
CA LEU A 50 13.30 25.12 -5.52
C LEU A 50 12.42 24.36 -6.53
N GLN A 51 11.87 25.07 -7.53
CA GLN A 51 11.08 24.43 -8.60
C GLN A 51 11.92 23.39 -9.38
N SER A 52 13.22 23.63 -9.53
CA SER A 52 14.17 22.67 -10.11
C SER A 52 14.77 21.67 -9.11
N GLY A 53 14.33 21.65 -7.85
CA GLY A 53 14.82 20.73 -6.80
C GLY A 53 16.23 21.01 -6.26
N HIS A 54 16.82 22.18 -6.56
CA HIS A 54 18.16 22.56 -6.15
C HIS A 54 18.16 23.29 -4.79
N ASN A 55 17.82 22.56 -3.72
CA ASN A 55 17.58 23.12 -2.38
C ASN A 55 18.79 23.91 -1.83
N ASN A 56 20.02 23.45 -2.10
CA ASN A 56 21.24 24.17 -1.70
C ASN A 56 21.41 25.51 -2.42
N THR A 57 21.10 25.58 -3.72
CA THR A 57 21.14 26.81 -4.51
C THR A 57 20.06 27.78 -4.04
N ALA A 58 18.85 27.29 -3.77
CA ALA A 58 17.78 28.10 -3.19
C ALA A 58 18.19 28.70 -1.83
N LEU A 59 18.77 27.88 -0.96
CA LEU A 59 19.25 28.30 0.36
C LEU A 59 20.32 29.41 0.26
N GLN A 60 21.26 29.30 -0.68
CA GLN A 60 22.25 30.34 -0.95
C GLN A 60 21.61 31.65 -1.45
N SER A 61 20.62 31.55 -2.34
CA SER A 61 19.87 32.70 -2.85
C SER A 61 19.08 33.42 -1.75
N PHE A 62 18.35 32.69 -0.89
CA PHE A 62 17.60 33.29 0.22
C PHE A 62 18.52 33.84 1.33
N ARG A 63 19.66 33.19 1.63
CA ARG A 63 20.69 33.76 2.52
C ARG A 63 21.20 35.11 2.00
N SER A 64 21.46 35.19 0.69
CA SER A 64 21.92 36.41 0.03
C SER A 64 20.85 37.51 0.04
N ALA A 65 19.59 37.15 -0.21
CA ALA A 65 18.45 38.07 -0.14
C ALA A 65 18.26 38.64 1.28
N LEU A 66 18.34 37.81 2.32
CA LEU A 66 18.26 38.28 3.71
C LEU A 66 19.44 39.20 4.06
N LYS A 67 20.65 38.90 3.58
CA LYS A 67 21.84 39.76 3.76
C LYS A 67 21.73 41.10 3.04
N ALA A 68 21.01 41.17 1.91
CA ALA A 68 20.68 42.43 1.26
C ALA A 68 19.60 43.19 2.06
N ALA A 69 18.51 42.51 2.45
CA ALA A 69 17.41 43.09 3.22
C ALA A 69 17.84 43.62 4.60
N SER A 70 18.85 43.03 5.25
CA SER A 70 19.36 43.49 6.54
C SER A 70 20.04 44.87 6.49
N LYS A 71 20.40 45.35 5.29
CA LYS A 71 20.93 46.71 5.07
C LYS A 71 19.84 47.78 4.95
N LEU A 72 18.62 47.36 4.59
CA LEU A 72 17.47 48.26 4.46
C LEU A 72 16.88 48.59 5.85
N ARG A 73 16.21 49.75 5.95
CA ARG A 73 15.45 50.11 7.16
C ARG A 73 14.10 49.39 7.23
N GLU A 74 13.64 48.84 6.11
CA GLU A 74 12.32 48.21 5.98
C GLU A 74 12.27 46.81 6.65
N LYS A 75 11.75 46.77 7.89
CA LYS A 75 11.54 45.52 8.65
C LYS A 75 10.55 44.53 8.00
N ARG A 76 9.76 44.95 7.00
CA ARG A 76 8.83 44.04 6.30
C ARG A 76 9.58 43.12 5.33
N LEU A 77 10.47 43.67 4.51
CA LEU A 77 11.32 42.87 3.59
C LEU A 77 12.24 41.91 4.35
N GLN A 78 12.84 42.36 5.46
CA GLN A 78 13.66 41.51 6.33
C GLN A 78 12.89 40.28 6.82
N ARG A 79 11.65 40.45 7.27
CA ARG A 79 10.78 39.35 7.69
C ARG A 79 10.42 38.40 6.55
N ARG A 80 10.07 38.92 5.37
CA ARG A 80 9.77 38.07 4.17
C ARG A 80 10.99 37.24 3.75
N CYS A 81 12.19 37.83 3.78
CA CYS A 81 13.43 37.12 3.47
C CYS A 81 13.79 36.09 4.55
N ALA A 82 13.60 36.41 5.83
CA ALA A 82 13.83 35.48 6.94
C ALA A 82 12.87 34.29 6.89
N PHE A 83 11.58 34.54 6.62
CA PHE A 83 10.57 33.51 6.42
C PHE A 83 10.95 32.54 5.28
N ASN A 84 11.29 33.05 4.08
CA ASN A 84 11.71 32.21 2.96
C ASN A 84 13.00 31.44 3.26
N LEU A 85 13.96 32.07 3.96
CA LEU A 85 15.19 31.38 4.37
C LEU A 85 14.91 30.25 5.37
N GLY A 86 14.05 30.49 6.36
CA GLY A 86 13.64 29.48 7.35
C GLY A 86 12.95 28.28 6.71
N ALA A 87 12.00 28.53 5.78
CA ALA A 87 11.37 27.50 4.96
C ALA A 87 12.40 26.71 4.13
N SER A 88 13.35 27.41 3.48
CA SER A 88 14.40 26.77 2.67
C SER A 88 15.37 25.92 3.50
N TYR A 89 15.59 26.23 4.78
CA TYR A 89 16.37 25.38 5.67
C TYR A 89 15.66 24.06 5.98
N VAL A 90 14.34 24.07 6.19
CA VAL A 90 13.56 22.84 6.41
C VAL A 90 13.62 21.94 5.19
N GLU A 91 13.39 22.48 3.99
CA GLU A 91 13.48 21.70 2.74
C GLU A 91 14.90 21.21 2.41
N ALA A 92 15.93 21.93 2.86
CA ALA A 92 17.33 21.52 2.71
C ALA A 92 17.77 20.45 3.72
N GLY A 93 16.89 19.98 4.60
CA GLY A 93 17.23 18.97 5.63
C GLY A 93 17.93 19.53 6.86
N GLU A 94 17.86 20.84 7.10
CA GLU A 94 18.39 21.51 8.30
C GLU A 94 17.24 22.07 9.19
N PRO A 95 16.27 21.24 9.65
CA PRO A 95 15.01 21.72 10.20
C PRO A 95 15.17 22.52 11.50
N GLN A 96 16.17 22.23 12.34
CA GLN A 96 16.44 23.03 13.55
C GLN A 96 16.84 24.47 13.20
N LYS A 97 17.68 24.68 12.18
CA LYS A 97 18.04 26.03 11.73
C LYS A 97 16.86 26.73 11.08
N GLY A 98 16.00 25.97 10.40
CA GLY A 98 14.72 26.46 9.88
C GLY A 98 13.82 26.96 11.00
N LEU A 99 13.61 26.14 12.04
CA LEU A 99 12.83 26.48 13.23
C LEU A 99 13.36 27.73 13.92
N ASP A 100 14.67 27.80 14.19
CA ASP A 100 15.32 28.96 14.82
C ASP A 100 15.08 30.27 14.06
N VAL A 101 15.08 30.22 12.72
CA VAL A 101 14.84 31.39 11.85
C VAL A 101 13.35 31.73 11.77
N LEU A 102 12.47 30.73 11.63
CA LEU A 102 11.02 30.90 11.57
C LEU A 102 10.45 31.46 12.88
N SER A 103 10.85 30.92 14.03
CA SER A 103 10.38 31.38 15.36
C SER A 103 10.77 32.83 15.66
N ARG A 104 11.83 33.36 15.04
CA ARG A 104 12.23 34.77 15.14
C ARG A 104 11.49 35.67 14.14
N SER A 105 10.87 35.10 13.11
CA SER A 105 10.09 35.81 12.10
C SER A 105 8.68 36.16 12.62
N GLN A 106 8.60 37.13 13.53
CA GLN A 106 7.31 37.63 14.03
C GLN A 106 6.39 38.10 12.90
N PRO A 107 5.10 37.73 12.86
CA PRO A 107 4.17 38.15 11.82
C PRO A 107 4.03 39.67 11.73
N GLY A 108 3.56 40.16 10.56
CA GLY A 108 3.29 41.58 10.34
C GLY A 108 2.25 42.15 11.32
N GLU A 109 2.22 43.47 11.51
CA GLU A 109 1.21 44.15 12.36
C GLU A 109 -0.24 43.87 11.91
N ARG A 110 -0.42 43.48 10.64
CA ARG A 110 -1.70 43.09 10.03
C ARG A 110 -2.01 41.59 10.11
N GLY A 111 -1.18 40.79 10.78
CA GLY A 111 -1.32 39.33 10.81
C GLY A 111 -1.09 38.63 9.46
N GLU A 112 -0.50 39.32 8.49
CA GLU A 112 -0.14 38.76 7.18
C GLU A 112 0.70 37.48 7.35
N ARG A 113 0.27 36.38 6.72
CA ARG A 113 0.99 35.09 6.63
C ARG A 113 1.21 34.33 7.95
N ILE A 114 0.39 34.57 8.97
CA ILE A 114 0.42 33.72 10.19
C ILE A 114 0.14 32.25 9.83
N ALA A 115 -0.80 31.98 8.91
CA ALA A 115 -1.12 30.60 8.47
C ALA A 115 0.10 29.87 7.89
N ASP A 116 0.80 30.48 6.93
CA ASP A 116 2.01 29.91 6.32
C ASP A 116 3.16 29.76 7.33
N LEU A 117 3.28 30.67 8.29
CA LEU A 117 4.26 30.56 9.38
C LEU A 117 3.95 29.36 10.28
N GLN A 118 2.70 29.20 10.70
CA GLN A 118 2.28 28.04 11.49
C GLN A 118 2.50 26.73 10.71
N PHE A 119 2.18 26.71 9.41
CA PHE A 119 2.44 25.56 8.54
C PHE A 119 3.94 25.21 8.46
N ASN A 120 4.82 26.21 8.32
CA ASN A 120 6.26 25.99 8.24
C ASN A 120 6.88 25.58 9.57
N LEU A 121 6.40 26.13 10.70
CA LEU A 121 6.77 25.68 12.04
C LEU A 121 6.38 24.22 12.25
N ALA A 122 5.15 23.84 11.88
CA ALA A 122 4.69 22.45 11.94
C ALA A 122 5.57 21.52 11.11
N THR A 123 5.91 21.93 9.89
CA THR A 123 6.76 21.17 8.96
C THR A 123 8.19 21.03 9.49
N ALA A 124 8.73 22.04 10.18
CA ALA A 124 10.01 21.94 10.88
C ALA A 124 9.97 20.96 12.06
N HIS A 125 8.90 21.00 12.88
CA HIS A 125 8.71 20.05 13.98
C HIS A 125 8.50 18.61 13.49
N GLU A 126 7.78 18.39 12.38
CA GLU A 126 7.63 17.06 11.77
C GLU A 126 8.98 16.50 11.30
N ALA A 127 9.81 17.32 10.65
CA ALA A 127 11.17 16.95 10.25
C ALA A 127 12.11 16.67 11.44
N LEU A 128 11.84 17.23 12.61
CA LEU A 128 12.54 16.93 13.88
C LEU A 128 11.95 15.72 14.61
N GLY A 129 10.86 15.13 14.12
CA GLY A 129 10.14 14.03 14.78
C GLY A 129 9.22 14.45 15.93
N ASP A 130 9.11 15.74 16.25
CA ASP A 130 8.19 16.27 17.27
C ASP A 130 6.76 16.37 16.73
N ARG A 131 6.12 15.20 16.67
CA ARG A 131 4.75 15.03 16.19
C ARG A 131 3.71 15.82 17.01
N THR A 132 4.01 16.10 18.29
CA THR A 132 3.10 16.84 19.18
C THR A 132 3.02 18.31 18.78
N GLN A 133 4.18 18.97 18.62
CA GLN A 133 4.20 20.36 18.17
C GLN A 133 3.83 20.47 16.69
N ALA A 134 4.20 19.50 15.84
CA ALA A 134 3.76 19.45 14.45
C ALA A 134 2.23 19.45 14.34
N ALA A 135 1.54 18.54 15.03
CA ALA A 135 0.07 18.50 15.05
C ALA A 135 -0.54 19.80 15.57
N ARG A 136 -0.02 20.36 16.68
CA ARG A 136 -0.48 21.63 17.24
C ARG A 136 -0.38 22.79 16.24
N HIS A 137 0.76 22.92 15.56
CA HIS A 137 1.01 23.99 14.60
C HIS A 137 0.21 23.78 13.29
N TYR A 138 0.04 22.54 12.80
CA TYR A 138 -0.82 22.26 11.65
C TYR A 138 -2.30 22.54 11.95
N LEU A 139 -2.80 22.19 13.14
CA LEU A 139 -4.18 22.54 13.54
C LEU A 139 -4.40 24.06 13.55
N GLN A 140 -3.45 24.83 14.09
CA GLN A 140 -3.50 26.30 14.05
C GLN A 140 -3.45 26.84 12.61
N ALA A 141 -2.59 26.29 11.75
CA ALA A 141 -2.51 26.68 10.35
C ALA A 141 -3.83 26.39 9.60
N ALA A 142 -4.43 25.22 9.78
CA ALA A 142 -5.69 24.82 9.15
C ALA A 142 -6.85 25.75 9.56
N GLN A 143 -6.96 26.07 10.86
CA GLN A 143 -7.96 27.03 11.37
C GLN A 143 -7.77 28.43 10.76
N LEU A 144 -6.52 28.87 10.57
CA LEU A 144 -6.22 30.17 9.96
C LEU A 144 -6.55 30.17 8.46
N TYR A 145 -6.16 29.14 7.70
CA TYR A 145 -6.53 29.03 6.28
C TYR A 145 -8.04 29.00 6.08
N ARG A 146 -8.78 28.27 6.94
CA ARG A 146 -10.26 28.29 6.98
C ARG A 146 -10.80 29.71 7.15
N SER A 147 -10.28 30.47 8.13
CA SER A 147 -10.70 31.85 8.39
C SER A 147 -10.38 32.83 7.25
N GLN A 148 -9.42 32.47 6.39
CA GLN A 148 -9.01 33.24 5.21
C GLN A 148 -9.77 32.82 3.94
N GLY A 149 -10.55 31.74 3.99
CA GLY A 149 -11.23 31.16 2.82
C GLY A 149 -10.32 30.33 1.90
N ASP A 150 -9.07 30.06 2.30
CA ASP A 150 -8.16 29.20 1.51
C ASP A 150 -8.42 27.72 1.82
N ALA A 151 -9.52 27.21 1.26
CA ALA A 151 -9.95 25.82 1.43
C ALA A 151 -8.94 24.81 0.86
N GLY A 152 -8.14 25.20 -0.15
CA GLY A 152 -7.10 24.35 -0.73
C GLY A 152 -5.89 24.19 0.21
N ALA A 153 -5.46 25.28 0.86
CA ALA A 153 -4.42 25.23 1.88
C ALA A 153 -4.93 24.60 3.20
N GLU A 154 -6.19 24.83 3.59
CA GLU A 154 -6.81 24.10 4.70
C GLU A 154 -6.77 22.60 4.43
N GLY A 155 -7.30 22.14 3.29
CA GLY A 155 -7.36 20.71 2.93
C GLY A 155 -6.00 20.04 2.98
N HIS A 156 -4.98 20.66 2.38
CA HIS A 156 -3.61 20.15 2.44
C HIS A 156 -3.06 20.09 3.87
N THR A 157 -3.33 21.11 4.68
CA THR A 157 -2.87 21.17 6.08
C THR A 157 -3.54 20.10 6.93
N CYS A 158 -4.82 19.82 6.70
CA CYS A 158 -5.57 18.76 7.38
C CYS A 158 -5.03 17.35 7.04
N VAL A 159 -4.58 17.08 5.81
CA VAL A 159 -3.87 15.82 5.48
C VAL A 159 -2.54 15.69 6.26
N ARG A 160 -1.78 16.80 6.38
CA ARG A 160 -0.53 16.81 7.16
C ARG A 160 -0.78 16.57 8.65
N LEU A 161 -1.84 17.17 9.19
CA LEU A 161 -2.31 16.93 10.55
C LEU A 161 -2.71 15.46 10.77
N ALA A 162 -3.49 14.88 9.84
CA ALA A 162 -3.88 13.48 9.89
C ALA A 162 -2.66 12.55 9.96
N HIS A 163 -1.64 12.78 9.13
CA HIS A 163 -0.40 12.02 9.17
C HIS A 163 0.37 12.16 10.50
N CYS A 164 0.29 13.32 11.18
CA CYS A 164 0.87 13.48 12.51
C CYS A 164 0.15 12.62 13.56
N HIS A 165 -1.18 12.55 13.49
CA HIS A 165 -2.02 11.70 14.34
C HIS A 165 -1.80 10.20 14.08
N LEU A 166 -1.71 9.77 12.81
CA LEU A 166 -1.36 8.38 12.46
C LEU A 166 -0.01 7.95 13.05
N LEU A 167 1.00 8.81 12.98
CA LEU A 167 2.32 8.57 13.58
C LEU A 167 2.32 8.62 15.13
N ARG A 168 1.15 8.85 15.74
CA ARG A 168 0.89 8.80 17.19
C ARG A 168 -0.14 7.72 17.56
N GLU A 169 -0.61 6.94 16.59
CA GLU A 169 -1.69 5.94 16.72
C GLU A 169 -3.04 6.54 17.17
N GLU A 170 -3.24 7.84 16.92
CA GLU A 170 -4.46 8.60 17.18
C GLU A 170 -5.42 8.48 15.98
N TRP A 171 -5.99 7.27 15.79
CA TRP A 171 -6.76 6.93 14.59
C TRP A 171 -8.01 7.78 14.38
N ASP A 172 -8.76 8.08 15.45
CA ASP A 172 -10.01 8.83 15.34
C ASP A 172 -9.75 10.30 14.97
N GLU A 173 -8.72 10.91 15.56
CA GLU A 173 -8.24 12.26 15.22
C GLU A 173 -7.68 12.32 13.79
N ALA A 174 -7.01 11.26 13.32
CA ALA A 174 -6.55 11.14 11.95
C ALA A 174 -7.72 11.06 10.96
N VAL A 175 -8.71 10.21 11.22
CA VAL A 175 -9.95 10.09 10.41
C VAL A 175 -10.68 11.42 10.33
N ALA A 176 -10.91 12.09 11.48
CA ALA A 176 -11.55 13.40 11.51
C ALA A 176 -10.76 14.45 10.71
N SER A 177 -9.43 14.39 10.77
CA SER A 177 -8.55 15.28 9.99
C SER A 177 -8.62 15.00 8.47
N PHE A 178 -8.70 13.73 8.06
CA PHE A 178 -8.89 13.35 6.65
C PHE A 178 -10.29 13.73 6.12
N GLN A 179 -11.35 13.48 6.88
CA GLN A 179 -12.71 13.91 6.53
C GLN A 179 -12.76 15.43 6.38
N ARG A 180 -12.14 16.19 7.31
CA ARG A 180 -12.06 17.64 7.19
C ARG A 180 -11.20 18.10 6.01
N ALA A 181 -10.15 17.36 5.65
CA ALA A 181 -9.39 17.62 4.44
C ALA A 181 -10.27 17.45 3.18
N ALA A 182 -11.06 16.38 3.12
CA ALA A 182 -11.98 16.12 2.03
C ALA A 182 -13.05 17.21 1.87
N GLU A 183 -13.70 17.65 2.96
CA GLU A 183 -14.63 18.80 2.93
C GLU A 183 -13.96 20.05 2.35
N SER A 184 -12.75 20.35 2.80
CA SER A 184 -12.00 21.54 2.39
C SER A 184 -11.59 21.44 0.91
N TYR A 185 -11.22 20.25 0.43
CA TYR A 185 -10.93 20.01 -0.99
C TYR A 185 -12.18 20.03 -1.87
N LYS A 186 -13.34 19.53 -1.39
CA LYS A 186 -14.64 19.69 -2.07
C LYS A 186 -14.97 21.18 -2.25
N LEU A 187 -14.81 22.01 -1.21
CA LEU A 187 -14.98 23.47 -1.26
C LEU A 187 -13.98 24.16 -2.21
N ALA A 188 -12.76 23.64 -2.33
CA ALA A 188 -11.75 24.14 -3.25
C ALA A 188 -11.94 23.67 -4.71
N GLY A 189 -12.98 22.88 -5.01
CA GLY A 189 -13.19 22.29 -6.33
C GLY A 189 -12.19 21.20 -6.73
N ASN A 190 -11.42 20.66 -5.77
CA ASN A 190 -10.39 19.65 -6.01
C ASN A 190 -10.91 18.25 -5.63
N ALA A 191 -11.80 17.72 -6.46
CA ALA A 191 -12.42 16.40 -6.26
C ALA A 191 -11.38 15.27 -6.16
N SER A 192 -10.31 15.30 -6.96
CA SER A 192 -9.22 14.31 -6.89
C SER A 192 -8.56 14.23 -5.50
N ALA A 193 -8.28 15.39 -4.88
CA ALA A 193 -7.69 15.43 -3.54
C ALA A 193 -8.71 15.09 -2.44
N ALA A 194 -9.99 15.41 -2.65
CA ALA A 194 -11.07 14.99 -1.76
C ALA A 194 -11.25 13.47 -1.76
N ALA A 195 -11.25 12.84 -2.94
CA ALA A 195 -11.33 11.39 -3.11
C ALA A 195 -10.20 10.68 -2.36
N LEU A 196 -8.95 11.10 -2.57
CA LEU A 196 -7.80 10.54 -1.86
C LEU A 196 -7.92 10.63 -0.33
N ALA A 197 -8.36 11.80 0.19
CA ALA A 197 -8.57 11.99 1.62
C ALA A 197 -9.72 11.12 2.18
N LEU A 198 -10.81 10.91 1.43
CA LEU A 198 -11.91 10.03 1.82
C LEU A 198 -11.48 8.56 1.83
N LYS A 199 -10.73 8.11 0.82
CA LYS A 199 -10.12 6.78 0.79
C LYS A 199 -9.23 6.54 2.00
N ASP A 200 -8.36 7.50 2.34
CA ASP A 200 -7.46 7.37 3.51
C ASP A 200 -8.26 7.41 4.83
N ALA A 201 -9.33 8.20 4.94
CA ALA A 201 -10.26 8.14 6.07
C ALA A 201 -10.87 6.73 6.23
N GLY A 202 -11.47 6.18 5.17
CA GLY A 202 -12.10 4.84 5.20
C GLY A 202 -11.11 3.73 5.57
N LYS A 203 -9.89 3.76 5.03
CA LYS A 203 -8.79 2.86 5.40
C LYS A 203 -8.49 2.91 6.90
N HIS A 204 -8.45 4.09 7.51
CA HIS A 204 -8.13 4.25 8.92
C HIS A 204 -9.31 4.00 9.87
N MET A 205 -10.56 4.18 9.40
CA MET A 205 -11.77 3.72 10.11
C MET A 205 -11.80 2.19 10.25
N LEU A 206 -11.38 1.45 9.21
CA LEU A 206 -11.21 -0.01 9.29
C LEU A 206 -10.12 -0.42 10.29
N GLN A 207 -9.02 0.33 10.36
CA GLN A 207 -7.92 0.04 11.28
C GLN A 207 -8.26 0.37 12.75
N SER A 208 -9.08 1.39 13.02
CA SER A 208 -9.49 1.70 14.40
C SER A 208 -10.51 0.70 14.96
N GLY A 209 -11.34 0.10 14.09
CA GLY A 209 -12.40 -0.82 14.46
C GLY A 209 -13.54 -0.18 15.27
N ARG A 210 -13.61 1.16 15.32
CA ARG A 210 -14.59 1.94 16.11
C ARG A 210 -15.78 2.46 15.31
N SER A 211 -15.60 2.66 14.00
CA SER A 211 -16.66 3.13 13.10
C SER A 211 -17.63 2.00 12.75
N SER A 212 -18.89 2.34 12.46
CA SER A 212 -19.84 1.35 11.94
C SER A 212 -19.49 0.96 10.50
N GLY A 213 -19.93 -0.21 10.05
CA GLY A 213 -19.76 -0.63 8.66
C GLY A 213 -20.39 0.37 7.68
N ASP A 214 -21.59 0.88 8.00
CA ASP A 214 -22.32 1.82 7.16
C ASP A 214 -21.58 3.16 7.00
N ASP A 215 -20.94 3.67 8.07
CA ASP A 215 -20.11 4.88 8.00
C ASP A 215 -18.92 4.69 7.05
N ILE A 216 -18.26 3.54 7.12
CA ILE A 216 -17.09 3.21 6.28
C ILE A 216 -17.53 3.06 4.82
N ILE A 217 -18.63 2.35 4.55
CA ILE A 217 -19.22 2.22 3.22
C ILE A 217 -19.56 3.60 2.65
N SER A 218 -20.21 4.47 3.43
CA SER A 218 -20.54 5.82 2.99
C SER A 218 -19.29 6.61 2.60
N VAL A 219 -18.23 6.61 3.42
CA VAL A 219 -16.98 7.34 3.14
C VAL A 219 -16.24 6.79 1.92
N LEU A 220 -16.22 5.46 1.72
CA LEU A 220 -15.59 4.84 0.56
C LEU A 220 -16.41 5.06 -0.74
N THR A 221 -17.73 5.03 -0.68
CA THR A 221 -18.60 5.36 -1.82
C THR A 221 -18.45 6.83 -2.22
N ASP A 222 -18.43 7.74 -1.24
CA ASP A 222 -18.10 9.17 -1.44
C ASP A 222 -16.74 9.35 -2.15
N SER A 223 -15.73 8.55 -1.77
CA SER A 223 -14.42 8.54 -2.44
C SER A 223 -14.53 8.13 -3.91
N LEU A 224 -15.30 7.09 -4.21
CA LEU A 224 -15.49 6.61 -5.58
C LEU A 224 -16.24 7.63 -6.44
N GLU A 225 -17.32 8.24 -5.93
CA GLU A 225 -18.06 9.27 -6.65
C GLU A 225 -17.15 10.44 -7.04
N MET A 226 -16.37 10.97 -6.09
CA MET A 226 -15.41 12.05 -6.35
C MET A 226 -14.31 11.64 -7.34
N SER A 227 -13.94 10.36 -7.37
CA SER A 227 -12.91 9.83 -8.27
C SER A 227 -13.29 9.88 -9.76
N SER A 228 -14.59 9.95 -10.08
CA SER A 228 -15.13 10.02 -11.46
C SER A 228 -14.57 11.19 -12.30
N SER A 229 -14.04 12.22 -11.64
CA SER A 229 -13.46 13.42 -12.27
C SER A 229 -11.93 13.36 -12.42
N MET A 230 -11.27 12.30 -11.93
CA MET A 230 -9.81 12.19 -11.89
C MET A 230 -9.23 11.95 -13.29
N SER A 231 -8.48 12.93 -13.79
CA SER A 231 -7.85 12.85 -15.12
C SER A 231 -6.53 12.07 -15.15
N ASP A 232 -5.93 11.74 -14.00
CA ASP A 232 -4.69 10.96 -13.93
C ASP A 232 -4.98 9.46 -13.74
N PRO A 233 -4.71 8.61 -14.74
CA PRO A 233 -4.96 7.17 -14.65
C PRO A 233 -4.16 6.49 -13.54
N GLU A 234 -2.92 6.94 -13.26
CA GLU A 234 -2.07 6.26 -12.29
C GLU A 234 -2.59 6.43 -10.85
N THR A 235 -2.97 7.66 -10.48
CA THR A 235 -3.57 7.94 -9.17
C THR A 235 -4.96 7.31 -9.04
N LEU A 236 -5.79 7.35 -10.11
CA LEU A 236 -7.11 6.71 -10.11
C LEU A 236 -7.00 5.19 -9.91
N GLY A 237 -6.10 4.52 -10.64
CA GLY A 237 -5.84 3.09 -10.48
C GLY A 237 -5.35 2.71 -9.09
N LYS A 238 -4.54 3.55 -8.44
CA LYS A 238 -4.16 3.36 -7.02
C LYS A 238 -5.37 3.53 -6.09
N LEU A 239 -6.17 4.58 -6.26
CA LEU A 239 -7.35 4.83 -5.43
C LEU A 239 -8.33 3.66 -5.50
N LEU A 240 -8.69 3.21 -6.71
CA LEU A 240 -9.60 2.08 -6.92
C LEU A 240 -9.06 0.79 -6.26
N SER A 241 -7.75 0.54 -6.37
CA SER A 241 -7.11 -0.62 -5.73
C SER A 241 -7.16 -0.57 -4.20
N ASP A 242 -6.94 0.61 -3.61
CA ASP A 242 -6.98 0.81 -2.16
C ASP A 242 -8.43 0.73 -1.61
N VAL A 243 -9.43 1.25 -2.34
CA VAL A 243 -10.85 1.14 -1.99
C VAL A 243 -11.33 -0.31 -2.14
N ALA A 244 -10.95 -1.00 -3.22
CA ALA A 244 -11.25 -2.42 -3.41
C ALA A 244 -10.69 -3.29 -2.27
N LEU A 245 -9.48 -3.00 -1.80
CA LEU A 245 -8.89 -3.66 -0.63
C LEU A 245 -9.72 -3.42 0.63
N SER A 246 -10.18 -2.18 0.83
CA SER A 246 -11.01 -1.79 1.97
C SER A 246 -12.36 -2.54 1.95
N PHE A 247 -13.06 -2.60 0.81
CA PHE A 247 -14.26 -3.42 0.64
C PHE A 247 -13.99 -4.92 0.84
N SER A 248 -12.84 -5.43 0.36
CA SER A 248 -12.45 -6.83 0.57
C SER A 248 -12.27 -7.16 2.06
N GLN A 249 -11.69 -6.25 2.85
CA GLN A 249 -11.57 -6.39 4.30
C GLN A 249 -12.95 -6.38 5.00
N MET A 250 -13.90 -5.62 4.47
CA MET A 250 -15.31 -5.60 4.92
C MET A 250 -16.14 -6.80 4.45
N ARG A 251 -15.56 -7.69 3.62
CA ARG A 251 -16.26 -8.81 2.94
C ARG A 251 -17.32 -8.37 1.91
N LEU A 252 -17.25 -7.13 1.46
CA LEU A 252 -18.02 -6.57 0.34
C LEU A 252 -17.34 -6.97 -0.98
N PHE A 253 -17.40 -8.28 -1.26
CA PHE A 253 -16.60 -8.90 -2.32
C PHE A 253 -17.09 -8.53 -3.73
N SER A 254 -18.38 -8.24 -3.91
CA SER A 254 -18.92 -7.81 -5.21
C SER A 254 -18.34 -6.43 -5.58
N GLU A 255 -18.48 -5.48 -4.68
CA GLU A 255 -18.02 -4.09 -4.77
C GLU A 255 -16.48 -4.02 -4.91
N ALA A 256 -15.77 -4.88 -4.17
CA ALA A 256 -14.32 -5.04 -4.33
C ALA A 256 -13.92 -5.56 -5.72
N SER A 257 -14.66 -6.53 -6.27
CA SER A 257 -14.36 -7.08 -7.60
C SER A 257 -14.51 -6.01 -8.69
N GLU A 258 -15.59 -5.24 -8.66
CA GLU A 258 -15.84 -4.15 -9.62
C GLU A 258 -14.74 -3.09 -9.56
N CYS A 259 -14.31 -2.69 -8.36
CA CYS A 259 -13.25 -1.71 -8.18
C CYS A 259 -11.88 -2.22 -8.69
N TYR A 260 -11.55 -3.49 -8.44
CA TYR A 260 -10.31 -4.09 -8.96
C TYR A 260 -10.33 -4.26 -10.49
N GLU A 261 -11.45 -4.68 -11.09
CA GLU A 261 -11.57 -4.80 -12.54
C GLU A 261 -11.42 -3.45 -13.25
N GLN A 262 -11.98 -2.36 -12.68
CA GLN A 262 -11.75 -1.00 -13.15
C GLN A 262 -10.29 -0.54 -12.96
N ALA A 263 -9.60 -1.00 -11.92
CA ALA A 263 -8.20 -0.65 -11.66
C ALA A 263 -7.21 -1.32 -12.64
N ILE A 264 -7.45 -2.57 -13.07
CA ILE A 264 -6.55 -3.33 -13.96
C ILE A 264 -6.04 -2.50 -15.16
N PRO A 265 -6.90 -1.97 -16.06
CA PRO A 265 -6.42 -1.25 -17.25
C PRO A 265 -5.61 0.02 -16.93
N LEU A 266 -5.85 0.62 -15.76
CA LEU A 266 -5.15 1.83 -15.30
C LEU A 266 -3.77 1.52 -14.72
N VAL A 267 -3.56 0.31 -14.19
CA VAL A 267 -2.28 -0.13 -13.59
C VAL A 267 -1.44 -1.03 -14.50
N SER A 268 -1.92 -1.41 -15.69
CA SER A 268 -1.23 -2.28 -16.66
C SER A 268 0.21 -1.87 -16.99
N SER A 269 0.55 -0.59 -16.93
CA SER A 269 1.91 -0.06 -17.17
C SER A 269 2.87 -0.24 -16.00
N LYS A 270 2.39 -0.74 -14.85
CA LYS A 270 3.14 -0.91 -13.59
C LYS A 270 3.08 -2.39 -13.16
N PRO A 271 3.97 -3.28 -13.66
CA PRO A 271 3.86 -4.72 -13.45
C PRO A 271 3.72 -5.16 -11.99
N HIS A 272 4.43 -4.51 -11.06
CA HIS A 272 4.31 -4.79 -9.62
C HIS A 272 2.92 -4.44 -9.07
N ARG A 273 2.33 -3.33 -9.52
CA ARG A 273 0.99 -2.90 -9.10
C ARG A 273 -0.08 -3.84 -9.66
N LEU A 274 0.04 -4.16 -10.95
CA LEU A 274 -0.83 -5.12 -11.65
C LEU A 274 -0.83 -6.49 -10.97
N ALA A 275 0.34 -7.04 -10.62
CA ALA A 275 0.45 -8.34 -9.97
C ALA A 275 -0.37 -8.42 -8.66
N VAL A 276 -0.30 -7.39 -7.82
CA VAL A 276 -1.06 -7.30 -6.55
C VAL A 276 -2.56 -7.12 -6.80
N VAL A 277 -2.97 -6.31 -7.80
CA VAL A 277 -4.39 -6.20 -8.19
C VAL A 277 -4.95 -7.55 -8.60
N LEU A 278 -4.27 -8.26 -9.48
CA LEU A 278 -4.69 -9.58 -9.97
C LEU A 278 -4.71 -10.63 -8.84
N GLN A 279 -3.70 -10.61 -7.95
CA GLN A 279 -3.67 -11.48 -6.77
C GLN A 279 -4.89 -11.25 -5.86
N ASN A 280 -5.20 -9.99 -5.55
CA ASN A 280 -6.30 -9.66 -4.66
C ASN A 280 -7.66 -9.90 -5.33
N LEU A 281 -7.83 -9.59 -6.62
CA LEU A 281 -9.04 -9.91 -7.38
C LEU A 281 -9.29 -11.43 -7.46
N GLY A 282 -8.25 -12.23 -7.67
CA GLY A 282 -8.37 -13.69 -7.60
C GLY A 282 -8.80 -14.17 -6.22
N ALA A 283 -8.33 -13.54 -5.13
CA ALA A 283 -8.75 -13.87 -3.77
C ALA A 283 -10.21 -13.46 -3.50
N VAL A 284 -10.66 -12.31 -4.04
CA VAL A 284 -12.06 -11.89 -4.03
C VAL A 284 -12.94 -12.88 -4.80
N TYR A 285 -12.53 -13.35 -5.98
CA TYR A 285 -13.28 -14.37 -6.72
C TYR A 285 -13.31 -15.73 -6.02
N ASN A 286 -12.26 -16.13 -5.30
CA ASN A 286 -12.32 -17.28 -4.38
C ASN A 286 -13.41 -17.09 -3.30
N ALA A 287 -13.47 -15.91 -2.67
CA ALA A 287 -14.47 -15.63 -1.65
C ALA A 287 -15.92 -15.61 -2.22
N LEU A 288 -16.09 -15.20 -3.48
CA LEU A 288 -17.38 -15.26 -4.20
C LEU A 288 -17.77 -16.67 -4.68
N GLY A 289 -16.93 -17.70 -4.48
CA GLY A 289 -17.12 -19.05 -5.03
C GLY A 289 -16.94 -19.13 -6.56
N GLN A 290 -16.40 -18.08 -7.18
CA GLN A 290 -16.19 -17.95 -8.61
C GLN A 290 -14.80 -18.49 -8.99
N TYR A 291 -14.59 -19.78 -8.71
CA TYR A 291 -13.27 -20.40 -8.77
C TYR A 291 -12.64 -20.37 -10.17
N GLN A 292 -13.43 -20.50 -11.24
CA GLN A 292 -12.92 -20.44 -12.62
C GLN A 292 -12.33 -19.06 -12.98
N GLN A 293 -12.97 -17.96 -12.58
CA GLN A 293 -12.40 -16.61 -12.70
C GLN A 293 -11.11 -16.50 -11.88
N SER A 294 -11.14 -16.96 -10.62
CA SER A 294 -9.99 -16.97 -9.72
C SER A 294 -8.76 -17.69 -10.30
N LEU A 295 -8.93 -18.83 -10.97
CA LEU A 295 -7.83 -19.56 -11.63
C LEU A 295 -7.05 -18.68 -12.61
N ARG A 296 -7.76 -17.90 -13.44
CA ARG A 296 -7.14 -16.99 -14.42
C ARG A 296 -6.28 -15.95 -13.72
N PHE A 297 -6.85 -15.25 -12.74
CA PHE A 297 -6.18 -14.14 -12.07
C PHE A 297 -4.99 -14.58 -11.22
N HIS A 298 -5.08 -15.71 -10.48
CA HIS A 298 -3.93 -16.23 -9.74
C HIS A 298 -2.81 -16.77 -10.64
N ARG A 299 -3.13 -17.39 -11.79
CA ARG A 299 -2.12 -17.82 -12.77
C ARG A 299 -1.35 -16.62 -13.33
N GLU A 300 -2.05 -15.54 -13.69
CA GLU A 300 -1.44 -14.31 -14.20
C GLU A 300 -0.61 -13.59 -13.11
N ALA A 301 -1.14 -13.45 -11.90
CA ALA A 301 -0.43 -12.87 -10.76
C ALA A 301 0.81 -13.68 -10.37
N ALA A 302 0.73 -15.02 -10.36
CA ALA A 302 1.87 -15.89 -10.07
C ALA A 302 2.98 -15.76 -11.13
N ALA A 303 2.64 -15.59 -12.41
CA ALA A 303 3.60 -15.37 -13.48
C ALA A 303 4.31 -14.01 -13.31
N LEU A 304 3.56 -12.93 -13.03
CA LEU A 304 4.11 -11.60 -12.79
C LEU A 304 4.97 -11.54 -11.52
N HIS A 305 4.52 -12.09 -10.39
CA HIS A 305 5.34 -12.15 -9.18
C HIS A 305 6.60 -13.00 -9.38
N GLY A 306 6.55 -14.04 -10.24
CA GLY A 306 7.72 -14.80 -10.65
C GLY A 306 8.74 -13.97 -11.44
N SER A 307 8.31 -13.23 -12.47
CA SER A 307 9.21 -12.38 -13.26
C SER A 307 9.77 -11.18 -12.48
N LEU A 308 9.05 -10.74 -11.45
CA LEU A 308 9.46 -9.70 -10.50
C LEU A 308 10.29 -10.23 -9.31
N GLY A 309 10.66 -11.52 -9.29
CA GLY A 309 11.43 -12.13 -8.20
C GLY A 309 10.71 -12.21 -6.84
N SER A 310 9.41 -11.90 -6.80
CA SER A 310 8.59 -11.80 -5.58
C SER A 310 8.09 -13.17 -5.12
N ARG A 311 9.01 -14.11 -4.84
CA ARG A 311 8.71 -15.54 -4.58
C ARG A 311 7.66 -15.76 -3.49
N GLY A 312 7.70 -15.02 -2.37
CA GLY A 312 6.69 -15.16 -1.30
C GLY A 312 5.27 -14.76 -1.74
N ALA A 313 5.12 -13.73 -2.59
CA ALA A 313 3.82 -13.35 -3.15
C ALA A 313 3.35 -14.39 -4.19
N GLN A 314 4.27 -14.89 -5.02
CA GLN A 314 4.01 -15.98 -5.94
C GLN A 314 3.55 -17.26 -5.23
N GLY A 315 4.12 -17.59 -4.07
CA GLY A 315 3.68 -18.71 -3.23
C GLY A 315 2.25 -18.54 -2.70
N ARG A 316 1.84 -17.32 -2.34
CA ARG A 316 0.44 -17.00 -1.99
C ARG A 316 -0.50 -17.18 -3.18
N CYS A 317 -0.13 -16.71 -4.38
CA CYS A 317 -0.91 -16.95 -5.60
C CYS A 317 -1.09 -18.46 -5.88
N PHE A 318 -0.02 -19.25 -5.78
CA PHE A 318 -0.10 -20.71 -5.96
C PHE A 318 -0.94 -21.42 -4.89
N SER A 319 -0.93 -20.94 -3.64
CA SER A 319 -1.80 -21.47 -2.58
C SER A 319 -3.27 -21.20 -2.87
N ASN A 320 -3.59 -19.97 -3.28
CA ASN A 320 -4.95 -19.56 -3.62
C ASN A 320 -5.47 -20.22 -4.91
N LEU A 321 -4.57 -20.52 -5.85
CA LEU A 321 -4.83 -21.35 -7.03
C LEU A 321 -5.13 -22.79 -6.63
N GLY A 322 -4.31 -23.38 -5.75
CA GLY A 322 -4.52 -24.73 -5.21
C GLY A 322 -5.84 -24.89 -4.47
N PHE A 323 -6.25 -23.87 -3.70
CA PHE A 323 -7.59 -23.80 -3.10
C PHE A 323 -8.70 -23.83 -4.15
N ALA A 324 -8.65 -22.95 -5.16
CA ALA A 324 -9.66 -22.88 -6.21
C ALA A 324 -9.81 -24.20 -6.99
N LEU A 325 -8.68 -24.84 -7.34
CA LEU A 325 -8.66 -26.15 -8.01
C LEU A 325 -9.22 -27.26 -7.12
N MET A 326 -8.91 -27.24 -5.82
CA MET A 326 -9.42 -28.22 -4.84
C MET A 326 -10.95 -28.14 -4.68
N GLU A 327 -11.54 -26.95 -4.83
CA GLU A 327 -12.99 -26.73 -4.77
C GLU A 327 -13.70 -27.01 -6.10
N LEU A 328 -12.98 -26.90 -7.24
CA LEU A 328 -13.42 -27.41 -8.53
C LEU A 328 -13.31 -28.95 -8.66
N GLY A 329 -12.62 -29.61 -7.71
CA GLY A 329 -12.40 -31.05 -7.71
C GLY A 329 -11.18 -31.52 -8.53
N GLU A 330 -10.37 -30.59 -9.05
CA GLU A 330 -9.14 -30.86 -9.81
C GLU A 330 -7.98 -31.13 -8.84
N LEU A 331 -8.06 -32.25 -8.12
CA LEU A 331 -7.19 -32.57 -6.99
C LEU A 331 -5.71 -32.69 -7.38
N GLU A 332 -5.40 -33.19 -8.58
CA GLU A 332 -4.04 -33.31 -9.11
C GLU A 332 -3.42 -31.93 -9.42
N GLU A 333 -4.12 -31.03 -10.10
CA GLU A 333 -3.61 -29.67 -10.36
C GLU A 333 -3.51 -28.84 -9.07
N ALA A 334 -4.47 -29.05 -8.14
CA ALA A 334 -4.43 -28.45 -6.80
C ALA A 334 -3.17 -28.90 -6.04
N TRP A 335 -2.85 -30.19 -6.13
CA TRP A 335 -1.68 -30.79 -5.50
C TRP A 335 -0.37 -30.18 -6.02
N GLU A 336 -0.22 -30.06 -7.34
CA GLU A 336 0.94 -29.43 -7.96
C GLU A 336 1.06 -27.95 -7.58
N SER A 337 -0.07 -27.23 -7.55
CA SER A 337 -0.11 -25.81 -7.15
C SER A 337 0.39 -25.60 -5.71
N TYR A 338 -0.05 -26.41 -4.74
CA TYR A 338 0.46 -26.31 -3.37
C TYR A 338 1.93 -26.77 -3.23
N LEU A 339 2.44 -27.66 -4.09
CA LEU A 339 3.87 -27.98 -4.12
C LEU A 339 4.70 -26.79 -4.64
N HIS A 340 4.22 -26.09 -5.68
CA HIS A 340 4.84 -24.85 -6.14
C HIS A 340 4.80 -23.75 -5.07
N ALA A 341 3.70 -23.63 -4.32
CA ALA A 341 3.62 -22.74 -3.17
C ALA A 341 4.64 -23.11 -2.07
N GLN A 342 4.70 -24.39 -1.67
CA GLN A 342 5.66 -24.86 -0.67
C GLN A 342 7.11 -24.56 -1.08
N GLN A 343 7.47 -24.75 -2.35
CA GLN A 343 8.81 -24.40 -2.83
C GLN A 343 9.05 -22.89 -2.78
N ALA A 344 8.10 -22.08 -3.24
CA ALA A 344 8.23 -20.62 -3.25
C ALA A 344 8.39 -20.02 -1.83
N PHE A 345 7.70 -20.59 -0.82
CA PHE A 345 7.87 -20.19 0.58
C PHE A 345 9.15 -20.74 1.24
N ARG A 346 9.72 -21.84 0.74
CA ARG A 346 11.07 -22.29 1.13
C ARG A 346 12.14 -21.35 0.58
N ASP A 347 12.01 -20.91 -0.66
CA ASP A 347 12.96 -19.98 -1.30
C ASP A 347 13.05 -18.62 -0.56
N THR A 348 12.06 -18.28 0.27
CA THR A 348 12.02 -17.05 1.08
C THR A 348 12.11 -17.29 2.58
N ASP A 349 12.39 -18.53 3.03
CA ASP A 349 12.39 -18.93 4.45
C ASP A 349 11.12 -18.47 5.23
N ASP A 350 9.95 -18.53 4.58
CA ASP A 350 8.65 -18.15 5.18
C ASP A 350 8.01 -19.37 5.87
N PRO A 351 8.10 -19.54 7.21
CA PRO A 351 7.51 -20.67 7.89
C PRO A 351 5.97 -20.61 7.88
N SER A 352 5.38 -19.42 7.80
CA SER A 352 3.93 -19.20 7.79
C SER A 352 3.32 -19.72 6.50
N GLY A 353 3.86 -19.30 5.35
CA GLY A 353 3.46 -19.82 4.05
C GLY A 353 3.75 -21.32 3.91
N GLN A 354 4.89 -21.81 4.45
CA GLN A 354 5.21 -23.24 4.40
C GLN A 354 4.22 -24.12 5.17
N TRP A 355 3.75 -23.73 6.38
CA TRP A 355 2.77 -24.54 7.10
C TRP A 355 1.39 -24.52 6.44
N GLN A 356 0.97 -23.36 5.89
CA GLN A 356 -0.29 -23.23 5.14
C GLN A 356 -0.28 -24.08 3.87
N ALA A 357 0.85 -24.13 3.15
CA ALA A 357 1.01 -25.05 2.03
C ALA A 357 0.93 -26.52 2.48
N CYS A 358 1.51 -26.88 3.63
CA CYS A 358 1.37 -28.22 4.22
C CYS A 358 -0.08 -28.55 4.63
N GLU A 359 -0.85 -27.61 5.19
CA GLU A 359 -2.29 -27.76 5.49
C GLU A 359 -3.07 -28.11 4.22
N GLY A 360 -2.91 -27.33 3.15
CA GLY A 360 -3.54 -27.58 1.85
C GLY A 360 -3.14 -28.92 1.21
N LEU A 361 -1.85 -29.28 1.25
CA LEU A 361 -1.36 -30.59 0.81
C LEU A 361 -2.00 -31.74 1.63
N GLY A 362 -2.14 -31.56 2.95
CA GLY A 362 -2.79 -32.53 3.84
C GLY A 362 -4.26 -32.74 3.46
N GLY A 363 -5.03 -31.66 3.31
CA GLY A 363 -6.44 -31.69 2.92
C GLY A 363 -6.67 -32.38 1.57
N ILE A 364 -5.83 -32.10 0.56
CA ILE A 364 -5.91 -32.78 -0.73
C ILE A 364 -5.63 -34.28 -0.59
N LYS A 365 -4.67 -34.70 0.24
CA LYS A 365 -4.41 -36.13 0.46
C LYS A 365 -5.54 -36.84 1.21
N ILE A 366 -6.31 -36.15 2.05
CA ILE A 366 -7.60 -36.68 2.55
C ILE A 366 -8.60 -36.85 1.41
N LYS A 367 -8.84 -35.82 0.56
CA LYS A 367 -9.75 -35.92 -0.59
C LYS A 367 -9.34 -37.07 -1.56
N MET A 368 -8.03 -37.28 -1.77
CA MET A 368 -7.45 -38.39 -2.56
C MET A 368 -7.48 -39.77 -1.86
N ARG A 369 -7.96 -39.87 -0.61
CA ARG A 369 -7.97 -41.11 0.21
C ARG A 369 -6.57 -41.70 0.50
N ASP A 370 -5.58 -40.83 0.67
CA ASP A 370 -4.23 -41.17 1.13
C ASP A 370 -3.97 -40.58 2.54
N PRO A 371 -4.59 -41.15 3.59
CA PRO A 371 -4.46 -40.63 4.95
C PRO A 371 -3.05 -40.80 5.53
N ASP A 372 -2.24 -41.70 4.95
CA ASP A 372 -0.82 -41.86 5.29
C ASP A 372 -0.02 -40.59 4.94
N LYS A 373 -0.15 -40.10 3.70
CA LYS A 373 0.47 -38.83 3.31
C LYS A 373 -0.18 -37.63 3.98
N ALA A 374 -1.50 -37.62 4.17
CA ALA A 374 -2.18 -36.52 4.86
C ALA A 374 -1.64 -36.31 6.29
N ALA A 375 -1.53 -37.38 7.08
CA ALA A 375 -0.97 -37.33 8.43
C ALA A 375 0.51 -36.87 8.48
N MET A 376 1.28 -37.15 7.41
CA MET A 376 2.63 -36.60 7.27
C MET A 376 2.60 -35.08 7.07
N TYR A 377 1.76 -34.57 6.17
CA TYR A 377 1.67 -33.13 5.90
C TYR A 377 1.12 -32.32 7.07
N PHE A 378 0.08 -32.78 7.77
CA PHE A 378 -0.41 -32.09 8.97
C PHE A 378 0.63 -32.08 10.10
N LYS A 379 1.43 -33.15 10.24
CA LYS A 379 2.55 -33.18 11.18
C LYS A 379 3.66 -32.18 10.81
N ASP A 380 3.95 -32.02 9.52
CA ASP A 380 4.92 -31.03 9.04
C ASP A 380 4.39 -29.60 9.16
N ALA A 381 3.09 -29.37 8.92
CA ALA A 381 2.42 -28.11 9.21
C ALA A 381 2.59 -27.73 10.69
N LEU A 382 2.24 -28.61 11.63
CA LEU A 382 2.41 -28.38 13.07
C LEU A 382 3.87 -28.08 13.47
N ARG A 383 4.85 -28.78 12.88
CA ARG A 383 6.29 -28.53 13.11
C ARG A 383 6.73 -27.14 12.64
N LEU A 384 6.17 -26.65 11.54
CA LEU A 384 6.46 -25.33 10.98
C LEU A 384 5.70 -24.23 11.73
N LEU A 385 4.47 -24.50 12.16
CA LEU A 385 3.65 -23.64 13.02
C LEU A 385 4.39 -23.26 14.30
N CYS A 386 5.07 -24.22 14.93
CA CYS A 386 5.89 -24.00 16.14
C CYS A 386 7.09 -23.06 15.93
N LYS A 387 7.44 -22.70 14.69
CA LYS A 387 8.49 -21.71 14.36
C LYS A 387 7.92 -20.30 14.13
N CYS A 388 6.61 -20.17 14.02
CA CYS A 388 5.94 -18.90 13.78
C CYS A 388 5.67 -18.20 15.12
N GLN A 389 5.85 -16.88 15.16
CA GLN A 389 5.40 -16.05 16.27
C GLN A 389 3.92 -15.68 16.06
N ASP A 390 3.19 -15.46 17.16
CA ASP A 390 1.79 -14.97 17.18
C ASP A 390 0.77 -15.79 16.35
N VAL A 391 0.87 -17.12 16.38
CA VAL A 391 -0.17 -18.02 15.85
C VAL A 391 -1.28 -18.21 16.88
N SER A 392 -2.54 -18.05 16.45
CA SER A 392 -3.72 -18.36 17.29
C SER A 392 -3.78 -19.84 17.64
N GLY A 393 -4.06 -20.16 18.91
CA GLY A 393 -4.25 -21.54 19.39
C GLY A 393 -5.31 -22.32 18.59
N SER A 394 -6.32 -21.64 18.05
CA SER A 394 -7.35 -22.24 17.19
C SER A 394 -6.81 -22.83 15.87
N VAL A 395 -5.66 -22.36 15.37
CA VAL A 395 -4.97 -22.94 14.19
C VAL A 395 -4.31 -24.25 14.58
N GLN A 396 -3.62 -24.27 15.71
CA GLN A 396 -2.99 -25.47 16.25
C GLN A 396 -4.04 -26.54 16.57
N GLU A 397 -5.16 -26.17 17.18
CA GLU A 397 -6.29 -27.06 17.46
C GLU A 397 -6.89 -27.66 16.18
N ARG A 398 -7.11 -26.84 15.14
CA ARG A 398 -7.58 -27.29 13.82
C ARG A 398 -6.65 -28.33 13.21
N LEU A 399 -5.36 -28.02 13.09
CA LEU A 399 -4.34 -28.92 12.52
C LEU A 399 -4.19 -30.22 13.34
N VAL A 400 -4.40 -30.17 14.67
CA VAL A 400 -4.44 -31.36 15.52
C VAL A 400 -5.70 -32.19 15.27
N SER A 401 -6.85 -31.57 15.00
CA SER A 401 -8.08 -32.27 14.59
C SER A 401 -7.88 -32.97 13.25
N GLU A 402 -7.41 -32.26 12.22
CA GLU A 402 -7.16 -32.80 10.88
C GLU A 402 -6.15 -33.97 10.90
N LEU A 403 -5.07 -33.84 11.68
CA LEU A 403 -4.13 -34.94 11.92
C LEU A 403 -4.81 -36.13 12.61
N SER A 404 -5.68 -35.89 13.59
CA SER A 404 -6.41 -36.94 14.30
C SER A 404 -7.37 -37.68 13.38
N GLU A 405 -8.11 -36.95 12.53
CA GLU A 405 -8.99 -37.52 11.50
C GLU A 405 -8.22 -38.34 10.47
N ALA A 406 -7.08 -37.84 9.98
CA ALA A 406 -6.19 -38.58 9.08
C ALA A 406 -5.76 -39.92 9.70
N LEU A 407 -5.34 -39.92 10.96
CA LEU A 407 -4.92 -41.12 11.68
C LEU A 407 -6.08 -42.09 11.94
N GLN A 408 -7.29 -41.60 12.21
CA GLN A 408 -8.50 -42.43 12.34
C GLN A 408 -8.89 -43.07 11.00
N GLN A 409 -8.88 -42.32 9.89
CA GLN A 409 -9.15 -42.85 8.54
C GLN A 409 -8.15 -43.96 8.16
N LYS A 410 -6.86 -43.73 8.43
CA LYS A 410 -5.81 -44.75 8.27
C LYS A 410 -6.11 -46.02 9.07
N LEU A 411 -6.48 -45.90 10.34
CA LEU A 411 -6.82 -47.05 11.19
C LEU A 411 -8.03 -47.83 10.65
N LEU A 412 -9.07 -47.14 10.18
CA LEU A 412 -10.26 -47.75 9.58
C LEU A 412 -9.93 -48.54 8.30
N LEU A 413 -9.05 -48.01 7.44
CA LEU A 413 -8.58 -48.72 6.25
C LEU A 413 -7.79 -49.98 6.61
N GLN A 414 -6.90 -49.91 7.62
CA GLN A 414 -6.15 -51.07 8.12
C GLN A 414 -7.08 -52.16 8.68
N GLN A 415 -8.10 -51.77 9.47
CA GLN A 415 -9.08 -52.71 10.02
C GLN A 415 -9.93 -53.38 8.92
N ARG A 416 -10.36 -52.63 7.90
CA ARG A 416 -11.08 -53.20 6.74
C ARG A 416 -10.21 -54.17 5.93
N GLY A 417 -8.93 -53.84 5.71
CA GLY A 417 -7.98 -54.74 5.06
C GLY A 417 -7.72 -56.03 5.85
N ALA A 418 -7.64 -55.95 7.18
CA ALA A 418 -7.49 -57.10 8.06
C ALA A 418 -8.75 -57.98 8.10
N ALA A 419 -9.95 -57.39 8.07
CA ALA A 419 -11.22 -58.13 8.00
C ALA A 419 -11.37 -58.87 6.66
N SER A 420 -11.03 -58.23 5.53
CA SER A 420 -11.07 -58.86 4.21
C SER A 420 -10.09 -60.04 4.07
N ARG A 421 -8.98 -60.04 4.80
CA ARG A 421 -8.03 -61.17 4.88
C ARG A 421 -8.47 -62.33 5.79
N ARG A 422 -9.60 -62.23 6.51
CA ARG A 422 -10.01 -63.23 7.52
C ARG A 422 -11.05 -64.26 7.07
N VAL A 423 -11.42 -64.31 5.78
CA VAL A 423 -12.38 -65.30 5.27
C VAL A 423 -11.94 -65.90 3.93
N VAL A 424 -11.24 -67.04 3.99
CA VAL A 424 -11.62 -68.33 3.36
C VAL A 424 -10.83 -69.45 4.09
N PRO A 425 -11.48 -70.39 4.79
CA PRO A 425 -10.90 -71.69 5.08
C PRO A 425 -10.98 -72.56 3.82
N GLU A 426 -9.88 -73.17 3.37
CA GLU A 426 -9.91 -74.10 2.23
C GLU A 426 -10.84 -75.31 2.51
N PRO A 427 -11.81 -75.62 1.63
CA PRO A 427 -12.51 -76.89 1.67
C PRO A 427 -11.64 -77.97 1.01
N HIS A 428 -11.25 -79.00 1.77
CA HIS A 428 -10.52 -80.15 1.22
C HIS A 428 -11.27 -80.84 0.07
N HIS A 429 -10.51 -81.31 -0.92
CA HIS A 429 -11.04 -82.02 -2.07
C HIS A 429 -11.75 -83.34 -1.72
N THR A 430 -12.99 -83.50 -2.19
CA THR A 430 -13.51 -84.81 -2.63
C THR A 430 -14.31 -84.68 -3.93
N ARG A 431 -13.84 -85.34 -4.99
CA ARG A 431 -14.54 -85.51 -6.27
C ARG A 431 -15.73 -86.47 -6.11
N ARG A 432 -16.89 -86.13 -6.69
CA ARG A 432 -17.57 -87.01 -7.67
C ARG A 432 -18.65 -86.30 -8.51
N THR A 433 -18.86 -86.88 -9.68
CA THR A 433 -19.71 -86.44 -10.80
C THR A 433 -21.16 -86.92 -10.69
N THR A 434 -22.13 -86.13 -11.18
CA THR A 434 -22.91 -86.40 -12.42
C THR A 434 -23.90 -85.25 -12.72
N ALA A 435 -24.41 -85.20 -13.95
CA ALA A 435 -25.26 -84.11 -14.48
C ALA A 435 -26.76 -84.50 -14.54
N VAL A 436 -27.65 -83.53 -14.83
CA VAL A 436 -28.71 -83.55 -15.89
C VAL A 436 -29.91 -82.62 -15.55
N ARG A 437 -30.21 -81.67 -16.47
CA ARG A 437 -31.52 -81.00 -16.77
C ARG A 437 -32.31 -80.26 -15.65
N SER A 438 -33.33 -79.45 -15.94
CA SER A 438 -33.56 -78.43 -16.99
C SER A 438 -34.84 -77.63 -16.68
N ASP A 439 -35.02 -76.51 -17.39
CA ASP A 439 -36.31 -75.91 -17.80
C ASP A 439 -37.11 -74.92 -16.92
N LEU A 440 -37.64 -73.92 -17.65
CA LEU A 440 -38.83 -73.06 -17.43
C LEU A 440 -38.81 -72.02 -16.28
N GLN A 441 -39.48 -70.85 -16.40
CA GLN A 441 -39.71 -69.91 -17.52
C GLN A 441 -40.41 -68.66 -16.96
N GLN A 442 -40.57 -67.61 -17.81
CA GLN A 442 -41.60 -66.56 -17.68
C GLN A 442 -41.47 -65.57 -16.49
N TRP A 443 -42.03 -64.34 -16.53
CA TRP A 443 -43.07 -63.75 -17.39
C TRP A 443 -42.73 -62.26 -17.69
N ARG A 444 -43.01 -61.75 -18.91
CA ARG A 444 -43.03 -60.31 -19.22
C ARG A 444 -44.00 -60.03 -20.37
N ARG A 445 -45.07 -59.27 -20.10
CA ARG A 445 -45.78 -58.30 -20.97
C ARG A 445 -47.13 -57.95 -20.34
N GLU A 446 -47.49 -56.67 -20.33
CA GLU A 446 -48.61 -56.12 -21.12
C GLU A 446 -48.66 -54.59 -21.00
N MET A 447 -49.25 -53.95 -22.02
CA MET A 447 -49.42 -52.50 -22.23
C MET A 447 -50.69 -52.33 -23.09
N PRO A 448 -51.45 -51.22 -22.94
CA PRO A 448 -52.23 -50.68 -24.05
C PRO A 448 -51.91 -49.19 -24.32
N ASN A 449 -52.12 -48.79 -25.59
CA ASN A 449 -51.85 -47.45 -26.14
C ASN A 449 -53.00 -46.44 -25.88
N GLY A 450 -52.71 -45.14 -26.09
CA GLY A 450 -53.73 -44.12 -26.35
C GLY A 450 -53.16 -42.69 -26.47
N GLU A 451 -53.16 -42.13 -27.68
CA GLU A 451 -52.73 -40.74 -27.96
C GLU A 451 -53.90 -39.74 -27.86
N ASN A 452 -53.65 -38.50 -27.41
CA ASN A 452 -54.06 -37.21 -28.04
C ASN A 452 -53.92 -35.99 -27.11
N ALA A 453 -53.77 -34.80 -27.70
CA ALA A 453 -53.76 -33.46 -27.08
C ALA A 453 -54.28 -32.42 -28.13
N PRO A 454 -54.41 -31.09 -27.87
CA PRO A 454 -54.47 -30.29 -26.62
C PRO A 454 -55.92 -29.66 -26.53
N PRO A 455 -56.25 -28.37 -26.22
CA PRO A 455 -55.54 -27.24 -25.60
C PRO A 455 -56.35 -26.41 -24.54
N ASP A 456 -55.78 -25.25 -24.16
CA ASP A 456 -56.36 -23.98 -23.67
C ASP A 456 -57.26 -23.89 -22.42
N GLY A 457 -56.63 -23.44 -21.32
CA GLY A 457 -56.87 -22.07 -20.82
C GLY A 457 -57.92 -21.83 -19.71
N LYS A 458 -57.45 -21.59 -18.46
CA LYS A 458 -57.60 -20.28 -17.77
C LYS A 458 -56.96 -20.24 -16.37
N GLN A 459 -56.58 -19.01 -16.00
CA GLN A 459 -56.00 -18.57 -14.73
C GLN A 459 -56.79 -19.00 -13.49
N HIS A 460 -56.10 -19.30 -12.38
CA HIS A 460 -56.38 -18.66 -11.08
C HIS A 460 -55.18 -18.74 -10.12
N SER A 461 -55.14 -17.79 -9.17
CA SER A 461 -54.00 -17.44 -8.33
C SER A 461 -53.97 -18.14 -6.98
N GLN A 462 -52.79 -18.64 -6.56
CA GLN A 462 -52.43 -18.81 -5.15
C GLN A 462 -50.96 -18.45 -4.91
N THR A 463 -50.70 -17.19 -4.57
CA THR A 463 -49.44 -16.71 -4.02
C THR A 463 -49.54 -16.67 -2.49
N THR A 464 -48.66 -17.39 -1.78
CA THR A 464 -48.17 -17.02 -0.42
C THR A 464 -47.06 -17.94 0.10
N THR A 465 -46.96 -19.20 -0.33
CA THR A 465 -45.95 -20.13 0.20
C THR A 465 -44.56 -19.99 -0.43
N SER A 466 -44.46 -19.44 -1.66
CA SER A 466 -43.20 -19.32 -2.40
C SER A 466 -42.21 -18.31 -1.80
N SER A 467 -42.71 -17.24 -1.17
CA SER A 467 -41.84 -16.17 -0.65
C SER A 467 -41.09 -16.59 0.62
N GLN A 468 -41.71 -17.39 1.49
CA GLN A 468 -41.03 -17.91 2.69
C GLN A 468 -40.00 -19.00 2.33
N THR A 469 -40.30 -19.88 1.37
CA THR A 469 -39.32 -20.87 0.91
C THR A 469 -38.17 -20.24 0.13
N HIS A 470 -38.40 -19.17 -0.64
CA HIS A 470 -37.30 -18.43 -1.26
C HIS A 470 -36.43 -17.73 -0.21
N LEU A 471 -37.02 -16.99 0.75
CA LEU A 471 -36.25 -16.38 1.84
C LEU A 471 -35.50 -17.41 2.70
N GLN A 472 -36.06 -18.59 2.95
CA GLN A 472 -35.35 -19.64 3.68
C GLN A 472 -34.21 -20.24 2.86
N GLN A 473 -34.39 -20.51 1.57
CA GLN A 473 -33.29 -20.96 0.70
C GLN A 473 -32.21 -19.90 0.51
N GLU A 474 -32.58 -18.62 0.55
CA GLU A 474 -31.67 -17.49 0.45
C GLU A 474 -30.87 -17.31 1.76
N GLN A 475 -31.52 -17.41 2.92
CA GLN A 475 -30.86 -17.45 4.23
C GLN A 475 -30.03 -18.73 4.47
N GLU A 476 -30.44 -19.88 3.94
CA GLU A 476 -29.65 -21.12 3.97
C GLU A 476 -28.42 -20.99 3.07
N ARG A 477 -28.55 -20.43 1.86
CA ARG A 477 -27.39 -20.10 1.00
C ARG A 477 -26.47 -19.06 1.61
N GLU A 478 -26.99 -18.07 2.33
CA GLU A 478 -26.16 -17.10 3.07
C GLU A 478 -25.42 -17.76 4.24
N ARG A 479 -26.04 -18.73 4.93
CA ARG A 479 -25.37 -19.54 5.96
C ARG A 479 -24.33 -20.48 5.37
N GLU A 480 -24.62 -21.17 4.28
CA GLU A 480 -23.66 -22.01 3.57
C GLU A 480 -22.47 -21.18 3.03
N ARG A 481 -22.71 -19.97 2.53
CA ARG A 481 -21.67 -18.99 2.20
C ARG A 481 -20.85 -18.57 3.43
N ALA A 482 -21.51 -18.27 4.56
CA ALA A 482 -20.83 -17.93 5.81
C ALA A 482 -19.93 -19.07 6.32
N ASP A 483 -20.39 -20.32 6.20
CA ASP A 483 -19.61 -21.51 6.55
C ASP A 483 -18.47 -21.75 5.56
N HIS A 484 -18.67 -21.54 4.25
CA HIS A 484 -17.59 -21.55 3.24
C HIS A 484 -16.54 -20.45 3.50
N HIS A 485 -16.94 -19.26 4.00
CA HIS A 485 -16.00 -18.24 4.43
C HIS A 485 -15.19 -18.65 5.68
N SER A 486 -15.61 -19.66 6.44
CA SER A 486 -14.78 -20.27 7.48
C SER A 486 -13.72 -21.21 6.89
N ALA A 487 -13.99 -21.85 5.75
CA ALA A 487 -13.09 -22.76 5.05
C ALA A 487 -12.04 -22.07 4.15
N LEU A 488 -12.11 -20.74 3.96
CA LEU A 488 -11.06 -19.97 3.30
C LEU A 488 -9.74 -20.07 4.09
N PRO A 489 -8.62 -20.49 3.47
CA PRO A 489 -7.29 -20.48 4.08
C PRO A 489 -6.95 -19.11 4.67
N GLU A 490 -6.15 -19.06 5.73
CA GLU A 490 -5.76 -17.79 6.37
C GLU A 490 -4.99 -16.86 5.42
N ALA A 491 -4.35 -17.41 4.38
CA ALA A 491 -3.79 -16.66 3.25
C ALA A 491 -4.84 -15.84 2.46
N ASN A 492 -6.10 -16.29 2.38
CA ASN A 492 -7.24 -15.53 1.80
C ASN A 492 -7.89 -14.59 2.83
N ARG A 493 -7.74 -14.84 4.14
CA ARG A 493 -8.22 -13.90 5.18
C ARG A 493 -7.31 -12.68 5.30
N ASN A 494 -6.00 -12.89 5.16
CA ASN A 494 -4.99 -11.83 5.20
C ASN A 494 -4.78 -11.18 3.82
N LEU A 495 -5.80 -10.49 3.31
CA LEU A 495 -5.76 -9.67 2.08
C LEU A 495 -4.79 -8.45 2.16
N ASN A 496 -4.03 -8.32 3.26
CA ASN A 496 -3.24 -7.14 3.63
C ASN A 496 -1.95 -6.92 2.78
N ASN A 497 -1.95 -7.31 1.50
CA ASN A 497 -0.88 -7.02 0.54
C ASN A 497 -0.97 -5.54 0.10
N THR A 498 -0.58 -4.60 0.96
CA THR A 498 -0.50 -3.18 0.62
C THR A 498 0.76 -2.86 -0.19
N TYR A 499 0.65 -1.94 -1.14
CA TYR A 499 1.73 -1.53 -2.06
C TYR A 499 2.98 -0.96 -1.38
N ASP A 500 2.83 -0.41 -0.17
CA ASP A 500 3.76 0.58 0.37
C ASP A 500 5.18 0.04 0.66
N LYS A 501 5.39 -1.29 0.75
CA LYS A 501 6.71 -1.88 1.08
C LYS A 501 7.65 -2.12 -0.12
N ALA A 502 7.17 -2.08 -1.36
CA ALA A 502 7.98 -2.48 -2.52
C ALA A 502 8.65 -1.30 -3.24
N GLU A 503 7.97 -0.16 -3.38
CA GLU A 503 8.49 1.01 -4.10
C GLU A 503 9.59 1.75 -3.29
N GLU A 504 9.58 1.70 -1.95
CA GLU A 504 10.59 2.39 -1.12
C GLU A 504 11.99 1.73 -1.11
N ASN A 505 12.11 0.46 -1.49
CA ASN A 505 13.32 -0.35 -1.28
C ASN A 505 14.08 -0.74 -2.56
N GLN A 506 13.74 -0.18 -3.73
CA GLN A 506 14.40 -0.51 -5.00
C GLN A 506 15.06 0.70 -5.66
N GLN A 507 16.17 1.15 -5.08
CA GLN A 507 17.23 1.77 -5.88
C GLN A 507 17.90 0.68 -6.72
N ILE A 508 18.13 0.98 -8.00
CA ILE A 508 18.65 0.04 -9.00
C ILE A 508 20.04 -0.44 -8.59
N LEU A 509 20.15 -1.71 -8.19
CA LEU A 509 21.43 -2.43 -8.20
C LEU A 509 21.79 -2.70 -9.67
N PRO A 510 22.93 -2.22 -10.19
CA PRO A 510 23.36 -2.53 -11.55
C PRO A 510 23.72 -4.01 -11.64
N SER A 511 22.96 -4.77 -12.44
CA SER A 511 23.24 -6.17 -12.72
C SER A 511 24.54 -6.29 -13.52
N ALA A 512 25.57 -6.88 -12.92
CA ALA A 512 26.83 -7.19 -13.58
C ALA A 512 26.66 -8.40 -14.52
N HIS A 513 26.21 -8.16 -15.74
CA HIS A 513 26.33 -9.10 -16.85
C HIS A 513 27.27 -8.52 -17.89
N GLY A 514 28.48 -9.09 -17.97
CA GLY A 514 29.43 -8.76 -19.02
C GLY A 514 29.05 -9.41 -20.34
N ASP A 515 29.10 -8.65 -21.42
CA ASP A 515 28.97 -9.16 -22.77
C ASP A 515 30.07 -10.19 -23.07
N VAL A 516 29.66 -11.37 -23.56
CA VAL A 516 30.56 -12.36 -24.16
C VAL A 516 30.09 -12.61 -25.58
N SER A 517 30.66 -11.88 -26.53
CA SER A 517 30.62 -12.25 -27.95
C SER A 517 31.80 -13.16 -28.29
N ALA A 518 31.55 -14.17 -29.12
CA ALA A 518 32.45 -15.28 -29.33
C ALA A 518 33.66 -14.96 -30.22
N GLU A 519 34.80 -15.58 -29.91
CA GLU A 519 35.78 -15.95 -30.93
C GLU A 519 36.44 -17.29 -30.55
N SER A 520 36.61 -18.16 -31.56
CA SER A 520 37.09 -19.54 -31.41
C SER A 520 38.60 -19.61 -31.68
N VAL A 521 39.35 -20.43 -30.92
CA VAL A 521 40.48 -21.26 -31.41
C VAL A 521 41.01 -22.20 -30.28
N GLU A 522 41.45 -23.36 -30.75
CA GLU A 522 41.97 -24.62 -30.17
C GLU A 522 42.99 -24.62 -28.98
N PRO A 523 43.33 -25.81 -28.39
CA PRO A 523 43.51 -25.95 -26.93
C PRO A 523 44.89 -26.43 -26.40
N ARG A 524 44.98 -26.49 -25.05
CA ARG A 524 45.94 -27.24 -24.16
C ARG A 524 47.37 -26.65 -23.99
N PRO A 525 48.16 -27.05 -22.94
CA PRO A 525 47.82 -27.83 -21.73
C PRO A 525 48.31 -27.25 -20.36
N VAL A 526 47.70 -27.81 -19.31
CA VAL A 526 48.18 -28.05 -17.92
C VAL A 526 49.66 -27.72 -17.57
N ARG A 527 49.86 -27.05 -16.42
CA ARG A 527 50.99 -27.33 -15.51
C ARG A 527 50.62 -27.17 -14.02
N MET A 528 51.03 -28.15 -13.22
CA MET A 528 50.93 -28.22 -11.75
C MET A 528 52.25 -27.76 -11.09
N ASN A 529 52.23 -27.66 -9.75
CA ASN A 529 53.34 -27.38 -8.82
C ASN A 529 53.69 -25.87 -8.67
N GLY A 530 54.00 -25.34 -7.48
CA GLY A 530 54.03 -25.93 -6.14
C GLY A 530 54.89 -25.12 -5.15
N THR A 531 54.82 -25.46 -3.85
CA THR A 531 55.75 -25.14 -2.75
C THR A 531 55.91 -23.69 -2.20
N HIS A 532 55.59 -23.59 -0.89
CA HIS A 532 56.04 -22.65 0.17
C HIS A 532 57.60 -22.49 0.31
N PRO A 533 58.20 -21.77 1.32
CA PRO A 533 57.66 -20.90 2.41
C PRO A 533 58.44 -19.57 2.72
N LEU A 534 57.87 -18.77 3.65
CA LEU A 534 58.52 -17.92 4.71
C LEU A 534 59.49 -16.76 4.34
N VAL A 535 59.23 -15.55 4.88
CA VAL A 535 59.93 -14.94 6.06
C VAL A 535 59.30 -13.57 6.43
N ARG A 536 59.27 -13.27 7.75
CA ARG A 536 59.11 -11.98 8.50
C ARG A 536 59.06 -10.65 7.71
N SER A 537 58.45 -9.55 8.15
CA SER A 537 57.68 -9.12 9.34
C SER A 537 57.79 -7.59 9.40
N THR A 538 56.72 -6.81 9.56
CA THR A 538 56.72 -5.56 10.38
C THR A 538 55.33 -4.92 10.49
N VAL A 539 54.93 -4.65 11.74
CA VAL A 539 54.19 -3.46 12.24
C VAL A 539 52.84 -3.12 11.59
N THR A 540 51.77 -3.41 12.33
CA THR A 540 50.45 -2.78 12.24
C THR A 540 50.41 -1.43 13.00
N PRO A 541 49.85 -0.36 12.40
CA PRO A 541 49.20 0.74 13.11
C PRO A 541 47.68 0.48 13.27
N PRO A 542 46.97 1.23 14.14
CA PRO A 542 45.64 0.83 14.61
C PRO A 542 44.50 1.12 13.63
N LEU A 543 43.45 0.29 13.73
CA LEU A 543 42.15 0.51 13.11
C LEU A 543 41.48 1.76 13.71
N THR A 544 41.48 2.86 12.96
CA THR A 544 40.54 3.96 13.16
C THR A 544 39.14 3.48 12.82
N GLN A 545 38.19 3.69 13.73
CA GLN A 545 36.78 3.43 13.47
C GLN A 545 36.31 4.32 12.30
N PRO A 546 35.56 3.80 11.31
CA PRO A 546 34.77 4.66 10.44
C PRO A 546 33.63 5.27 11.26
N ASP A 547 33.39 6.57 11.08
CA ASP A 547 32.33 7.30 11.75
C ASP A 547 30.95 6.69 11.49
N SER A 548 30.06 6.82 12.47
CA SER A 548 28.69 6.31 12.43
C SER A 548 27.78 7.18 11.54
N ASP A 549 27.93 7.07 10.23
CA ASP A 549 26.95 7.54 9.24
C ASP A 549 25.76 6.57 9.13
N GLU A 550 25.10 6.26 10.26
CA GLU A 550 23.72 5.76 10.25
C GLU A 550 22.76 6.94 10.00
N ALA A 551 22.83 7.47 8.78
CA ALA A 551 21.86 8.42 8.26
C ALA A 551 20.50 7.71 8.09
N THR A 552 19.60 7.93 9.05
CA THR A 552 18.22 7.42 9.09
C THR A 552 17.55 7.49 7.70
N PRO A 553 17.06 6.36 7.14
CA PRO A 553 16.33 6.40 5.88
C PRO A 553 14.97 7.09 6.04
N LEU A 554 14.39 7.53 4.92
CA LEU A 554 13.12 8.27 4.81
C LEU A 554 13.15 9.78 5.12
N ALA A 555 14.00 10.51 4.40
CA ALA A 555 13.73 11.92 4.12
C ALA A 555 12.49 12.06 3.21
N ARG A 556 11.28 11.97 3.78
CA ARG A 556 10.07 12.51 3.16
C ARG A 556 10.41 13.94 2.73
N ARG A 557 10.31 14.27 1.44
CA ARG A 557 10.55 15.64 0.95
C ARG A 557 9.42 16.55 1.43
N LEU A 558 9.55 17.03 2.66
CA LEU A 558 8.61 17.95 3.26
C LEU A 558 8.65 19.26 2.47
N LYS A 559 7.47 19.70 2.02
CA LYS A 559 7.33 20.95 1.28
C LYS A 559 6.89 22.06 2.22
N SER A 560 7.64 23.16 2.24
CA SER A 560 7.32 24.37 2.99
C SER A 560 6.53 25.36 2.13
N ARG A 561 5.82 26.28 2.77
CA ARG A 561 5.19 27.43 2.12
C ARG A 561 6.21 28.53 1.94
N PHE A 562 6.30 29.07 0.73
CA PHE A 562 7.16 30.21 0.39
C PHE A 562 6.32 31.40 -0.02
N CYS A 563 6.91 32.58 0.05
CA CYS A 563 6.22 33.81 -0.26
C CYS A 563 7.00 34.70 -1.23
N THR A 564 6.29 35.44 -2.08
CA THR A 564 6.90 36.54 -2.84
C THR A 564 7.46 37.58 -1.89
N VAL A 565 8.42 38.39 -2.35
CA VAL A 565 8.99 39.51 -1.59
C VAL A 565 8.42 40.88 -2.00
N MET A 566 7.72 40.96 -3.15
CA MET A 566 6.75 42.01 -3.51
C MET A 566 5.34 41.57 -3.12
#